data_AF-F9PRY6-F1
#
_entry.id   AF-F9PRY6-F1
#
_cell.length_a   1.000
_cell.length_b   1.000
_cell.length_c   1.000
_cell.angle_alpha   90.00
_cell.angle_beta   90.00
_cell.angle_gamma   90.00
#
_symmetry.space_group_name_H-M   'P 1'
#
loop_
_entity.id
_entity.type
_entity.pdbx_description
1 polymer ?
#
loop_
_entity_poly.entity_id
_entity_poly.type
_entity_poly.pdbx_seq_one_letter_code
_entity_poly.pdbx_strand_id
1 'polypeptide(L)' 'MTYADKVLIVRKNKESFFGDVSILDKELLEKLYNVPINLIETENGKFCIPDYKEVRRDYVLE' A
#
# COMPACT_ATOMS: atom_id res chain seq x y z
N MET A 1 -8.15 9.11 -10.90
CA MET A 1 -9.11 8.02 -11.17
C MET A 1 -8.50 6.69 -10.73
N THR A 2 -9.28 5.87 -10.01
CA THR A 2 -8.91 4.48 -9.67
C THR A 2 -9.51 3.57 -10.73
N TYR A 3 -8.68 2.76 -11.39
CA TYR A 3 -9.09 2.01 -12.58
C TYR A 3 -9.42 0.55 -12.31
N ALA A 4 -9.07 0.04 -11.14
CA ALA A 4 -9.33 -1.34 -10.77
C ALA A 4 -10.59 -1.42 -9.90
N ASP A 5 -11.53 -2.29 -10.25
CA ASP A 5 -12.70 -2.61 -9.42
C ASP A 5 -12.30 -3.50 -8.23
N LYS A 6 -11.42 -4.47 -8.48
CA LYS A 6 -10.97 -5.47 -7.49
C LYS A 6 -9.47 -5.63 -7.47
N VAL A 7 -8.96 -6.08 -6.33
CA VAL A 7 -7.54 -6.28 -6.08
C VAL A 7 -7.31 -7.66 -5.47
N LEU A 8 -6.27 -8.34 -5.94
CA LEU A 8 -5.73 -9.57 -5.36
C LEU A 8 -4.32 -9.28 -4.82
N ILE A 9 -4.12 -9.50 -3.53
CA ILE A 9 -2.83 -9.32 -2.85
C ILE A 9 -2.20 -10.69 -2.65
N VAL A 10 -1.03 -10.90 -3.27
CA VAL A 10 -0.25 -12.13 -3.17
C VAL A 10 1.05 -11.84 -2.41
N ARG A 11 1.33 -12.62 -1.36
CA ARG A 11 2.55 -12.50 -0.56
C ARG A 11 3.16 -13.88 -0.34
N LYS A 12 4.46 -14.03 -0.57
CA LYS A 12 5.19 -15.32 -0.42
C LYS A 12 4.49 -16.48 -1.17
N ASN A 13 4.05 -16.22 -2.41
CA ASN A 13 3.31 -17.17 -3.27
C ASN A 13 2.00 -17.70 -2.67
N LYS A 14 1.42 -17.00 -1.69
CA LYS A 14 0.09 -17.30 -1.16
C LYS A 14 -0.83 -16.12 -1.37
N GLU A 15 -2.07 -16.42 -1.75
CA GLU A 15 -3.16 -15.46 -1.69
C GLU A 15 -3.29 -14.96 -0.25
N SER A 16 -3.20 -13.64 -0.06
CA SER A 16 -3.43 -13.01 1.24
C SER A 16 -4.82 -12.38 1.29
N PHE A 17 -5.21 -11.64 0.25
CA PHE A 17 -6.51 -10.96 0.22
C PHE A 17 -7.05 -10.81 -1.20
N PHE A 18 -8.37 -10.92 -1.34
CA PHE A 18 -9.11 -10.62 -2.55
C PHE A 18 -10.36 -9.81 -2.20
N GLY A 19 -10.60 -8.69 -2.88
CA GLY A 19 -11.76 -7.84 -2.62
C GLY A 19 -11.77 -6.57 -3.46
N ASP A 20 -12.68 -5.66 -3.14
CA ASP A 20 -12.78 -4.35 -3.78
C ASP A 20 -11.55 -3.48 -3.48
N VAL A 21 -11.23 -2.55 -4.37
CA VAL A 21 -10.07 -1.64 -4.23
C VAL A 21 -10.11 -0.80 -2.96
N SER A 22 -11.29 -0.63 -2.35
CA SER A 22 -11.49 0.02 -1.05
C SER A 22 -10.69 -0.64 0.09
N ILE A 23 -10.28 -1.90 -0.06
CA ILE A 23 -9.44 -2.61 0.91
C ILE A 23 -8.02 -2.03 1.01
N LEU A 24 -7.58 -1.22 0.04
CA LEU A 24 -6.27 -0.57 0.06
C LEU A 24 -6.29 0.66 0.98
N ASP A 25 -6.26 0.41 2.28
CA ASP A 25 -6.09 1.40 3.33
C ASP A 25 -4.61 1.52 3.77
N LYS A 26 -4.32 2.54 4.57
CA LYS A 26 -2.97 2.87 5.01
C LYS A 26 -2.37 1.73 5.85
N GLU A 27 -3.09 1.24 6.86
CA GLU A 27 -2.60 0.21 7.77
C GLU A 27 -2.31 -1.10 7.04
N LEU A 28 -3.18 -1.50 6.11
CA LEU A 28 -2.95 -2.71 5.31
C LEU A 28 -1.69 -2.56 4.45
N LEU A 29 -1.54 -1.44 3.74
CA LEU A 29 -0.41 -1.21 2.85
C LEU A 29 0.91 -1.11 3.63
N GLU A 30 0.93 -0.41 4.77
CA GLU A 30 2.10 -0.31 5.64
C GLU A 30 2.50 -1.69 6.18
N LYS A 31 1.54 -2.52 6.59
CA LYS A 31 1.80 -3.89 7.05
C LYS A 31 2.29 -4.85 5.95
N LEU A 32 1.83 -4.65 4.72
CA LEU A 32 2.20 -5.48 3.58
C LEU A 32 3.63 -5.18 3.12
N TYR A 33 3.95 -3.90 2.94
CA TYR A 33 5.21 -3.43 2.37
C TYR A 33 6.25 -3.05 3.42
N ASN A 34 5.85 -2.99 4.70
CA ASN A 34 6.68 -2.63 5.84
C ASN A 34 7.31 -1.22 5.69
N VAL A 35 6.57 -0.32 5.05
CA VAL A 35 7.02 1.05 4.73
C VAL A 35 5.90 2.01 5.14
N PRO A 36 6.19 3.12 5.82
CA PRO A 36 5.20 4.15 6.11
C PRO A 36 4.64 4.74 4.82
N ILE A 37 3.32 4.91 4.77
CA ILE A 37 2.59 5.32 3.57
C ILE A 37 1.70 6.51 3.87
N ASN A 38 1.74 7.49 2.98
CA ASN A 38 0.83 8.62 2.97
C ASN A 38 -0.21 8.40 1.87
N LEU A 39 -1.46 8.21 2.30
CA LEU A 39 -2.61 8.23 1.41
C LEU A 39 -3.08 9.69 1.27
N ILE A 40 -3.07 10.20 0.04
CA ILE A 40 -3.50 11.56 -0.28
C ILE A 40 -4.71 11.48 -1.19
N GLU A 41 -5.83 12.01 -0.73
CA GLU A 41 -7.05 12.15 -1.52
C GLU A 41 -7.13 13.57 -2.08
N THR A 42 -7.23 13.67 -3.40
CA THR A 42 -7.36 14.93 -4.12
C THR A 42 -8.57 14.86 -5.05
N GLU A 43 -8.98 16.01 -5.61
CA GLU A 43 -10.04 16.06 -6.62
C GLU A 43 -9.74 15.19 -7.86
N ASN A 44 -8.46 14.91 -8.12
CA ASN A 44 -8.01 14.09 -9.25
C ASN A 44 -7.92 12.58 -8.92
N GLY A 45 -8.12 12.22 -7.65
CA GLY A 45 -8.13 10.84 -7.16
C GLY A 45 -7.29 10.61 -5.92
N LYS A 46 -7.20 9.33 -5.55
CA LYS A 46 -6.46 8.81 -4.40
C LYS A 46 -5.06 8.38 -4.82
N PHE A 47 -4.06 8.92 -4.13
CA PHE A 47 -2.64 8.64 -4.35
C PHE A 47 -2.07 7.94 -3.12
N CYS A 48 -1.21 6.95 -3.36
CA CYS A 48 -0.49 6.22 -2.33
C CYS A 48 1.00 6.55 -2.49
N ILE A 49 1.56 7.32 -1.56
CA ILE A 49 2.94 7.79 -1.62
C ILE A 49 3.72 7.19 -0.45
N PRO A 50 4.72 6.31 -0.69
CA PRO A 50 5.59 5.82 0.36
C PRO A 50 6.47 6.93 0.94
N ASP A 51 6.56 7.02 2.27
CA ASP A 51 7.42 7.97 2.97
C ASP A 51 8.81 7.38 3.22
N TYR A 52 9.67 7.40 2.20
CA TYR A 52 11.03 6.86 2.31
C TYR A 52 11.96 7.69 3.22
N LYS A 53 11.53 8.86 3.71
CA LYS A 53 12.35 9.68 4.62
C LYS A 53 12.35 9.08 6.04
N GLU A 54 11.25 8.46 6.47
CA GLU A 54 11.19 7.71 7.74
C GLU A 54 11.82 6.30 7.67
N VAL A 55 11.84 5.68 6.47
CA VAL A 55 12.37 4.32 6.24
C VAL A 55 13.87 4.17 6.54
N ARG A 56 14.64 5.27 6.47
CA ARG A 56 16.11 5.26 6.56
C ARG A 56 16.72 4.87 7.91
N ARG A 57 15.93 4.53 8.93
CA ARG A 57 16.47 4.06 10.23
C ARG A 57 16.48 2.54 10.42
N ASP A 58 15.60 1.79 9.75
CA ASP A 58 15.41 0.35 10.03
C ASP A 58 15.61 -0.58 8.81
N TYR A 59 15.73 -0.04 7.59
CA TYR A 59 15.91 -0.84 6.37
C TYR A 59 17.29 -0.63 5.74
N VAL A 60 18.34 -1.00 6.46
CA VAL A 60 19.53 -1.50 5.80
C VAL A 60 19.19 -2.93 5.38
N LEU A 61 18.99 -3.14 4.08
CA LEU A 61 19.01 -4.49 3.51
C LEU A 61 20.41 -5.06 3.78
N GLU A 62 20.52 -5.99 4.73
CA GLU A 62 21.65 -6.93 4.82
C GLU A 62 21.66 -7.88 3.61
#